data_AF-A0A0P9HVK4-F1
#
_entry.id   AF-A0A0P9HVK4-F1
#
_cell.length_a   1.000
_cell.length_b   1.000
_cell.length_c   1.000
_cell.angle_alpha   90.00
_cell.angle_beta   90.00
_cell.angle_gamma   90.00
#
_symmetry.space_group_name_H-M   'P 1'
#
loop_
_entity.id
_entity.type
_entity.pdbx_description
1 polymer ?
#
loop_
_entity_poly.entity_id
_entity_poly.type
_entity_poly.pdbx_seq_one_letter_code
_entity_poly.pdbx_strand_id
1 'polypeptide(L)'
;MKALTPAENIKALPAGTKVTLITHSIFGKPVESQVTTMGEIRQHGYYTPGGGWGLYPCRLPGYQNIECWEVAVRERRKRNPFWIKIGYTLKGYRLGWEDKP
;
A
#
# COMPACT_ATOMS: atom_id res chain seq x y z
N MET A 1 -6.46 -9.17 -19.28
CA MET A 1 -6.53 -8.35 -18.05
C MET A 1 -5.29 -8.68 -17.23
N LYS A 2 -4.48 -7.69 -16.82
CA LYS A 2 -3.34 -7.97 -15.91
C LYS A 2 -3.93 -8.37 -14.55
N ALA A 3 -3.51 -9.52 -14.01
CA ALA A 3 -3.87 -9.89 -12.65
C ALA A 3 -3.35 -8.81 -11.70
N LEU A 4 -4.24 -8.25 -10.88
CA LEU A 4 -3.85 -7.31 -9.84
C LEU A 4 -2.95 -8.02 -8.83
N THR A 5 -1.87 -7.35 -8.44
CA THR A 5 -1.01 -7.87 -7.37
C THR A 5 -1.80 -7.95 -6.07
N PRO A 6 -1.43 -8.84 -5.12
CA PRO A 6 -2.10 -8.92 -3.82
C PRO A 6 -2.19 -7.57 -3.09
N ALA A 7 -1.23 -6.66 -3.30
CA ALA A 7 -1.29 -5.31 -2.77
C ALA A 7 -2.38 -4.44 -3.43
N GLU A 8 -2.60 -4.57 -4.74
CA GLU A 8 -3.57 -3.75 -5.48
C GLU A 8 -5.03 -4.10 -5.15
N ASN A 9 -5.31 -5.36 -4.81
CA ASN A 9 -6.64 -5.79 -4.40
C ASN A 9 -7.16 -5.09 -3.14
N ILE A 10 -6.27 -4.47 -2.34
CA ILE A 10 -6.66 -3.71 -1.16
C ILE A 10 -7.56 -2.52 -1.51
N LYS A 11 -7.48 -2.02 -2.75
CA LYS A 11 -8.30 -0.90 -3.25
C LYS A 11 -9.79 -1.21 -3.29
N ALA A 12 -10.15 -2.50 -3.33
CA ALA A 12 -11.54 -2.93 -3.37
C ALA A 12 -12.14 -3.17 -1.98
N LEU A 13 -11.34 -3.09 -0.91
CA LEU A 13 -11.83 -3.39 0.43
C LEU A 13 -12.69 -2.25 0.98
N PRO A 14 -13.87 -2.54 1.55
CA PRO A 14 -14.70 -1.53 2.16
C PRO A 14 -14.03 -0.96 3.42
N ALA A 15 -14.43 0.25 3.81
CA ALA A 15 -14.03 0.83 5.10
C ALA A 15 -14.42 -0.09 6.26
N GLY A 16 -13.60 -0.13 7.31
CA GLY A 16 -13.83 -0.98 8.47
C GLY A 16 -13.30 -2.42 8.34
N THR A 17 -12.78 -2.80 7.16
CA THR A 17 -12.20 -4.14 6.96
C THR A 17 -10.93 -4.30 7.78
N LYS A 18 -10.89 -5.31 8.64
CA LYS A 18 -9.68 -5.69 9.39
C LYS A 18 -8.75 -6.48 8.49
N VAL A 19 -7.51 -6.03 8.37
CA VAL A 19 -6.49 -6.71 7.58
C VAL A 19 -5.14 -6.71 8.30
N THR A 20 -4.34 -7.72 8.03
CA THR A 20 -2.92 -7.76 8.39
C THR A 20 -2.12 -7.45 7.14
N LEU A 21 -1.47 -6.29 7.11
CA LEU A 21 -0.63 -5.86 6.01
C LEU A 21 0.74 -6.52 6.09
N ILE A 22 1.31 -6.84 4.93
CA ILE A 22 2.69 -7.29 4.77
C ILE A 22 3.43 -6.16 4.07
N THR A 23 4.33 -5.50 4.80
CA THR A 23 5.14 -4.37 4.31
C THR A 23 6.62 -4.73 4.33
N HIS A 24 7.46 -4.06 3.55
CA HIS A 24 8.91 -4.18 3.71
C HIS A 24 9.44 -3.00 4.54
N SER A 25 10.23 -3.32 5.58
CA SER A 25 11.02 -2.32 6.31
C SER A 25 12.10 -1.70 5.43
N ILE A 26 12.72 -0.62 5.91
CA ILE A 26 13.86 0.04 5.24
C ILE A 26 15.05 -0.92 4.99
N PHE A 27 15.13 -2.04 5.72
CA PHE A 27 16.14 -3.08 5.57
C PHE A 27 15.68 -4.24 4.68
N GLY A 28 14.55 -4.11 3.99
CA GLY A 28 14.00 -5.14 3.10
C GLY A 28 13.36 -6.34 3.81
N LYS A 29 13.34 -6.37 5.14
CA LYS A 29 12.67 -7.44 5.90
C LYS A 29 11.15 -7.24 5.88
N PRO A 30 10.35 -8.30 5.69
CA PRO A 30 8.91 -8.22 5.81
C PRO A 30 8.49 -7.91 7.25
N VAL A 31 7.57 -6.97 7.40
CA VAL A 31 6.95 -6.57 8.67
C VAL A 31 5.45 -6.66 8.52
N GLU A 32 4.81 -7.29 9.50
CA GLU A 32 3.36 -7.40 9.55
C GLU A 32 2.76 -6.28 10.41
N SER A 33 1.63 -5.74 9.98
CA SER A 33 0.92 -4.70 10.73
C SER A 33 -0.58 -4.92 10.66
N GLN A 34 -1.23 -4.99 11.82
CA GLN A 34 -2.67 -5.14 11.92
C GLN A 34 -3.33 -3.78 11.81
N VAL A 35 -4.20 -3.63 10.82
CA VAL A 35 -4.87 -2.37 10.54
C VAL A 35 -6.35 -2.57 10.22
N THR A 36 -7.08 -1.47 10.22
CA THR A 36 -8.41 -1.36 9.64
C THR A 36 -8.34 -0.43 8.44
N THR A 37 -8.94 -0.82 7.31
CA THR A 37 -9.06 0.05 6.13
C THR A 37 -10.02 1.20 6.43
N MET A 38 -9.69 2.40 5.94
CA MET A 38 -10.55 3.57 6.11
C MET A 38 -11.46 3.82 4.89
N GLY A 39 -11.31 3.04 3.81
CA GLY A 39 -12.08 3.19 2.57
C GLY A 39 -11.62 4.32 1.66
N GLU A 40 -10.62 5.09 2.07
CA GLU A 40 -10.05 6.16 1.25
C GLU A 40 -8.81 5.69 0.49
N ILE A 41 -8.74 6.08 -0.78
CA ILE A 41 -7.67 5.76 -1.71
C ILE A 41 -7.35 7.04 -2.48
N ARG A 42 -6.06 7.30 -2.70
CA ARG A 42 -5.63 8.44 -3.51
C ARG A 42 -4.45 8.10 -4.39
N GLN A 43 -4.36 8.76 -5.53
CA GLN A 43 -3.14 8.80 -6.31
C GLN A 43 -2.14 9.69 -5.55
N HIS A 44 -0.93 9.20 -5.36
CA HIS A 44 0.13 9.92 -4.66
C HIS A 44 1.22 10.41 -5.62
N GLY A 45 1.38 9.77 -6.78
CA GLY A 45 2.30 10.21 -7.81
C GLY A 45 2.64 9.07 -8.76
N TYR A 46 3.87 9.11 -9.27
CA TYR A 46 4.41 8.13 -10.19
C TYR A 46 5.75 7.63 -9.66
N TYR A 47 6.04 6.34 -9.84
CA TYR A 47 7.33 5.75 -9.48
C TYR A 47 7.99 5.09 -10.69
N THR A 48 9.31 4.97 -10.62
CA THR A 48 10.12 4.24 -11.60
C THR A 48 10.66 2.93 -11.02
N PRO A 49 10.74 1.85 -11.81
CA PRO A 49 11.54 0.70 -11.46
C PRO A 49 13.01 1.14 -11.40
N GLY A 50 13.52 1.40 -10.19
CA GLY A 50 14.81 2.07 -9.96
C GLY A 50 14.83 2.98 -8.73
N GLY A 51 13.66 3.29 -8.16
CA GLY A 51 13.55 3.98 -6.86
C GLY A 51 13.24 5.48 -6.94
N GLY A 52 13.03 6.02 -8.14
CA GLY A 52 12.59 7.39 -8.33
C GLY A 52 11.09 7.55 -8.05
N TRP A 53 10.70 8.68 -7.44
CA TRP A 53 9.31 9.09 -7.25
C TRP A 53 9.11 10.53 -7.73
N GLY A 54 7.98 10.80 -8.37
CA GLY A 54 7.59 12.12 -8.83
C GLY A 54 6.10 12.38 -8.60
N LEU A 55 5.77 13.65 -8.33
CA LEU A 55 4.38 14.13 -8.22
C LEU A 55 3.65 14.09 -9.57
N TYR A 56 4.41 14.15 -10.67
CA TYR A 56 3.91 14.23 -12.03
C TYR A 56 4.60 13.17 -12.91
N PRO A 57 3.95 12.72 -14.00
CA PRO A 57 4.58 11.77 -14.91
C PRO A 57 5.78 12.43 -15.60
N CYS A 58 6.91 11.74 -15.60
CA CYS A 58 8.13 12.19 -16.26
C CYS A 58 8.06 11.90 -17.77
N ARG A 59 8.32 12.92 -18.60
CA ARG A 59 8.26 12.79 -20.07
C ARG A 59 9.60 12.38 -20.70
N LEU A 60 10.61 12.06 -19.88
CA LEU A 60 11.92 11.67 -20.39
C LEU A 60 11.90 10.25 -20.97
N PRO A 61 12.65 9.98 -22.06
CA PRO A 61 12.79 8.63 -22.59
C PRO A 61 13.25 7.63 -21.52
N GLY A 62 12.60 6.48 -21.45
CA GLY A 62 12.91 5.42 -20.48
C GLY A 62 12.15 5.48 -19.14
N TYR A 63 11.38 6.54 -18.87
CA TYR A 63 10.54 6.62 -17.68
C TYR A 63 9.21 5.88 -17.89
N GLN A 64 8.94 4.87 -17.07
CA GLN A 64 7.73 4.04 -17.17
C GLN A 64 6.48 4.64 -16.50
N ASN A 65 6.63 5.70 -15.68
CA ASN A 65 5.53 6.40 -15.00
C ASN A 65 4.47 5.47 -14.39
N ILE A 66 4.89 4.58 -13.49
CA ILE A 66 3.94 3.67 -12.86
C ILE A 66 3.19 4.43 -11.77
N GLU A 67 1.87 4.44 -11.82
CA GLU A 67 1.07 5.15 -10.82
C GLU A 67 1.31 4.57 -9.42
N CYS A 68 1.66 5.46 -8.49
CA CYS A 68 1.74 5.19 -7.07
C CYS A 68 0.41 5.57 -6.43
N TRP A 69 -0.25 4.59 -5.84
CA TRP A 69 -1.52 4.75 -5.13
C TRP A 69 -1.30 4.54 -3.64
N GLU A 70 -2.05 5.24 -2.82
CA GLU A 70 -2.05 5.09 -1.37
C GLU A 70 -3.43 4.70 -0.86
N VAL A 71 -3.47 3.87 0.18
CA VAL A 71 -4.68 3.52 0.94
C VAL A 71 -4.56 4.06 2.36
N ALA A 72 -5.64 4.65 2.86
CA ALA A 72 -5.74 5.07 4.24
C ALA A 72 -6.07 3.88 5.14
N VAL A 73 -5.24 3.69 6.16
CA VAL A 73 -5.40 2.62 7.15
C VAL A 73 -5.21 3.16 8.55
N ARG A 74 -5.79 2.48 9.53
CA ARG A 74 -5.58 2.77 10.95
C ARG A 74 -5.05 1.52 11.64
N GLU A 75 -3.85 1.61 12.19
CA GLU A 75 -3.25 0.52 12.96
C GLU A 75 -4.08 0.16 14.21
N ARG A 76 -4.08 -1.13 14.57
CA ARG A 76 -4.69 -1.63 15.80
C ARG A 76 -4.13 -0.82 16.99
N ARG A 77 -5.02 -0.34 17.86
CA ARG A 77 -4.71 0.50 19.04
C ARG A 77 -4.20 1.93 18.75
N LYS A 78 -4.03 2.35 17.49
CA LYS A 78 -3.72 3.74 17.14
C LYS A 78 -4.98 4.52 16.80
N ARG A 79 -5.03 5.79 17.21
CA ARG A 79 -6.16 6.69 16.94
C ARG A 79 -6.15 7.26 15.53
N ASN A 80 -4.95 7.64 15.06
CA ASN A 80 -4.80 8.39 13.82
C ASN A 80 -4.59 7.46 12.62
N PRO A 81 -5.31 7.68 11.51
CA PRO A 81 -5.04 6.99 10.27
C PRO A 81 -3.73 7.49 9.63
N PHE A 82 -3.18 6.69 8.73
CA PHE A 82 -2.03 7.04 7.92
C PHE A 82 -2.14 6.40 6.53
N TRP A 83 -1.35 6.91 5.60
CA TRP A 83 -1.34 6.49 4.20
C TRP A 83 -0.23 5.49 3.95
N ILE A 84 -0.57 4.38 3.28
CA ILE A 84 0.40 3.37 2.86
C ILE A 84 0.42 3.27 1.33
N LYS A 85 1.63 3.31 0.76
CA LYS A 85 1.86 3.16 -0.68
C LYS A 85 1.67 1.71 -1.12
N ILE A 86 0.73 1.51 -2.04
CA ILE A 86 0.38 0.23 -2.67
C ILE A 86 1.47 -0.17 -3.66
N GLY A 87 1.95 -1.42 -3.58
CA GLY A 87 3.01 -1.95 -4.46
C GLY A 87 4.43 -1.52 -4.06
N TYR A 88 4.59 -0.32 -3.51
CA TYR A 88 5.87 0.16 -2.98
C TYR A 88 6.13 -0.32 -1.54
N THR A 89 5.38 0.20 -0.57
CA THR A 89 5.52 -0.18 0.85
C THR A 89 4.72 -1.45 1.15
N LEU A 90 3.47 -1.49 0.70
CA LEU A 90 2.59 -2.65 0.81
C LEU A 90 2.93 -3.69 -0.26
N LYS A 91 3.27 -4.90 0.17
CA LYS A 91 3.55 -6.04 -0.73
C LYS A 91 2.39 -7.02 -0.82
N GLY A 92 1.55 -7.07 0.21
CA GLY A 92 0.32 -7.87 0.23
C GLY A 92 -0.44 -7.66 1.54
N TYR A 93 -1.59 -8.33 1.66
CA TYR A 93 -2.36 -8.33 2.90
C TYR A 93 -3.07 -9.67 3.11
N ARG A 94 -3.49 -9.91 4.35
CA ARG A 94 -4.36 -11.02 4.75
C ARG A 94 -5.60 -10.46 5.43
N LEU A 95 -6.75 -11.09 5.22
CA LEU A 95 -7.98 -10.69 5.91
C LEU A 95 -7.92 -11.07 7.38
N GLY A 96 -8.50 -10.23 8.22
CA GLY A 96 -8.54 -10.41 9.65
C GLY A 96 -7.27 -9.99 10.38
N TRP A 97 -7.35 -10.04 11.71
CA TRP A 97 -6.21 -9.89 12.60
C TRP A 97 -5.92 -11.29 13.16
N GLU A 98 -4.66 -11.73 13.09
CA GLU A 98 -4.24 -12.87 13.88
C GLU A 98 -4.06 -12.42 15.32
N ASP A 99 -4.76 -13.01 16.26
CA ASP A 99 -4.36 -12.87 17.65
C ASP A 99 -3.06 -13.67 17.83
N LYS A 100 -1.92 -12.99 17.68
CA LYS A 100 -0.65 -13.55 18.13
C LYS A 100 -0.76 -13.69 19.66
N PRO A 101 -0.54 -14.90 20.21
CA PRO A 101 -0.64 -15.15 21.65
C PRO A 101 0.36 -14.29 22.44
#